data_AF-C0BMJ5-F1
#
_entry.id   AF-C0BMJ5-F1
#
_cell.length_a   1.000
_cell.length_b   1.000
_cell.length_c   1.000
_cell.angle_alpha   90.00
_cell.angle_beta   90.00
_cell.angle_gamma   90.00
#
_symmetry.space_group_name_H-M   'P 1'
#
loop_
_entity.id
_entity.type
_entity.pdbx_description
1 polymer ?
#
loop_
_entity_poly.entity_id
_entity_poly.type
_entity_poly.pdbx_seq_one_letter_code
_entity_poly.pdbx_strand_id
1 'polypeptide(L)'
;MPFNLFGLYLSMNYRYFLASFLFVFLSFNAVKAQAVISEKQAERAIKKEQRQLKRMNRQYTDSLTYKAEYYQYMLLEDLDTRNFENLGWWQYQYNYYNSVIESAPENLSAKALIVDRFAKNVIVLMVSMLRRVYDIEANRPAAIRDIPAVVFLLMLRTIVHPEDYVAYLAVISYSSKMEDYGTALFYVEALLENGYTDLDTLGALPETGLLRIMPEYQALLEVYLNKGLYGIREEDS
;
A
#
# COMPACT_ATOMS: atom_id res chain seq x y z
N MET A 1 38.89 -83.33 -41.81
CA MET A 1 37.68 -82.52 -41.54
C MET A 1 38.12 -81.24 -40.83
N PRO A 2 38.03 -80.05 -41.45
CA PRO A 2 38.34 -78.81 -40.74
C PRO A 2 37.08 -78.29 -40.04
N PHE A 3 37.21 -78.01 -38.75
CA PHE A 3 36.20 -77.38 -37.91
C PHE A 3 35.96 -75.94 -38.39
N ASN A 4 34.71 -75.63 -38.69
CA ASN A 4 34.25 -74.37 -39.25
C ASN A 4 34.20 -73.27 -38.15
N LEU A 5 35.36 -72.78 -37.72
CA LEU A 5 35.52 -71.77 -36.66
C LEU A 5 35.13 -70.35 -37.10
N PHE A 6 34.93 -70.10 -38.39
CA PHE A 6 34.60 -68.77 -38.93
C PHE A 6 33.11 -68.38 -38.78
N GLY A 7 32.20 -69.36 -38.76
CA GLY A 7 30.75 -69.11 -38.62
C GLY A 7 30.30 -68.70 -37.21
N LEU A 8 31.05 -69.08 -36.18
CA LEU A 8 30.76 -68.74 -34.78
C LEU A 8 31.18 -67.31 -34.40
N TYR A 9 32.26 -66.78 -35.00
CA TYR A 9 32.73 -65.42 -34.75
C TYR A 9 31.84 -64.33 -35.39
N LEU A 10 31.29 -64.60 -36.58
CA LEU A 10 30.39 -63.65 -37.26
C LEU A 10 29.00 -63.56 -36.59
N SER A 11 28.49 -64.69 -36.08
CA SER A 11 27.18 -64.76 -35.40
C SER A 11 27.20 -64.18 -33.98
N MET A 12 28.34 -64.24 -33.28
CA MET A 12 28.53 -63.55 -32.00
C MET A 12 28.51 -62.02 -32.19
N ASN A 13 29.25 -61.46 -33.15
CA ASN A 13 29.36 -60.01 -33.33
C ASN A 13 28.03 -59.34 -33.73
N TYR A 14 27.22 -59.98 -34.56
CA TYR A 14 25.93 -59.41 -34.98
C TYR A 14 24.91 -59.34 -33.83
N ARG A 15 24.97 -60.30 -32.90
CA ARG A 15 24.13 -60.32 -31.69
C ARG A 15 24.50 -59.18 -30.72
N TYR A 16 25.79 -58.94 -30.49
CA TYR A 16 26.23 -57.82 -29.64
C TYR A 16 26.00 -56.45 -30.30
N PHE A 17 26.10 -56.38 -31.63
CA PHE A 17 25.80 -55.16 -32.39
C PHE A 17 24.30 -54.84 -32.37
N LEU A 18 23.42 -55.83 -32.64
CA LEU A 18 21.97 -55.67 -32.52
C LEU A 18 21.54 -55.35 -31.09
N ALA A 19 22.13 -56.01 -30.08
CA ALA A 19 21.83 -55.74 -28.68
C ALA A 19 22.25 -54.31 -28.29
N SER A 20 23.42 -53.84 -28.73
CA SER A 20 23.87 -52.46 -28.50
C SER A 20 22.97 -51.44 -29.21
N PHE A 21 22.56 -51.72 -30.44
CA PHE A 21 21.65 -50.85 -31.19
C PHE A 21 20.26 -50.78 -30.53
N LEU A 22 19.71 -51.93 -30.10
CA LEU A 22 18.47 -52.00 -29.32
C LEU A 22 18.59 -51.25 -28.00
N PHE A 23 19.71 -51.36 -27.30
CA PHE A 23 19.96 -50.67 -26.03
C PHE A 23 20.05 -49.16 -26.22
N VAL A 24 20.75 -48.69 -27.27
CA VAL A 24 20.82 -47.27 -27.64
C VAL A 24 19.45 -46.74 -28.09
N PHE A 25 18.67 -47.53 -28.83
CA PHE A 25 17.35 -47.11 -29.31
C PHE A 25 16.33 -47.05 -28.16
N LEU A 26 16.35 -48.02 -27.25
CA LEU A 26 15.53 -48.04 -26.04
C LEU A 26 15.91 -46.90 -25.09
N SER A 27 17.21 -46.60 -24.93
CA SER A 27 17.65 -45.49 -24.09
C SER A 27 17.28 -44.14 -24.68
N PHE A 28 17.37 -43.95 -26.01
CA PHE A 28 16.91 -42.71 -26.66
C PHE A 28 15.40 -42.48 -26.49
N ASN A 29 14.59 -43.54 -26.62
CA ASN A 29 13.15 -43.46 -26.38
C ASN A 29 12.81 -43.20 -24.91
N ALA A 30 13.57 -43.79 -23.97
CA ALA A 30 13.41 -43.53 -22.54
C ALA A 30 13.74 -42.07 -22.20
N VAL A 31 14.80 -41.49 -22.77
CA VAL A 31 15.17 -40.07 -22.59
C VAL A 31 14.09 -39.14 -23.14
N LYS A 32 13.57 -39.42 -24.35
CA LYS A 32 12.45 -38.65 -24.92
C LYS A 32 11.18 -38.74 -24.08
N ALA A 33 10.84 -39.94 -23.61
CA ALA A 33 9.69 -40.13 -22.72
C ALA A 33 9.87 -39.37 -21.39
N GLN A 34 11.07 -39.39 -20.82
CA GLN A 34 11.39 -38.65 -19.59
C GLN A 34 11.25 -37.13 -19.79
N ALA A 35 11.70 -36.60 -20.93
CA ALA A 35 11.54 -35.18 -21.26
C ALA A 35 10.06 -34.77 -21.36
N VAL A 36 9.23 -35.57 -22.05
CA VAL A 36 7.78 -35.32 -22.17
C VAL A 36 7.07 -35.41 -20.81
N ILE A 37 7.48 -36.35 -19.96
CA ILE A 37 6.93 -36.48 -18.59
C ILE A 37 7.31 -35.24 -17.76
N SER A 38 8.56 -34.80 -17.83
CA SER A 38 9.05 -33.61 -17.14
C SER A 38 8.30 -32.34 -17.59
N GLU A 39 8.09 -32.16 -18.88
CA GLU A 39 7.31 -31.04 -19.45
C GLU A 39 5.86 -31.04 -18.94
N LYS A 40 5.20 -32.20 -18.98
CA LYS A 40 3.82 -32.34 -18.45
C LYS A 40 3.76 -32.08 -16.94
N GLN A 41 4.80 -32.44 -16.18
CA GLN A 41 4.89 -32.14 -14.75
C GLN A 41 5.03 -30.63 -14.51
N ALA A 42 5.87 -29.96 -15.29
CA ALA A 42 6.02 -28.50 -15.23
C ALA A 42 4.71 -27.78 -15.58
N GLU A 43 4.02 -28.19 -16.65
CA GLU A 43 2.73 -27.62 -17.04
C GLU A 43 1.66 -27.80 -15.94
N ARG A 44 1.62 -28.97 -15.30
CA ARG A 44 0.73 -29.24 -14.16
C ARG A 44 1.06 -28.36 -12.95
N ALA A 45 2.34 -28.14 -12.67
CA ALA A 45 2.78 -27.27 -11.59
C ALA A 45 2.34 -25.82 -11.83
N ILE A 46 2.55 -25.29 -13.04
CA ILE A 46 2.10 -23.94 -13.44
C ILE A 46 0.59 -23.81 -13.31
N LYS A 47 -0.19 -24.77 -13.83
CA LYS A 47 -1.66 -24.76 -13.71
C LYS A 47 -2.12 -24.80 -12.25
N LYS A 48 -1.43 -25.56 -11.38
CA LYS A 48 -1.73 -25.62 -9.95
C LYS A 48 -1.46 -24.27 -9.28
N GLU A 49 -0.32 -23.65 -9.58
CA GLU A 49 0.04 -22.33 -9.06
C GLU A 49 -0.97 -21.26 -9.51
N GLN A 50 -1.30 -21.20 -10.81
CA GLN A 50 -2.30 -20.27 -11.34
C GLN A 50 -3.67 -20.42 -10.64
N ARG A 51 -4.10 -21.66 -10.37
CA ARG A 51 -5.34 -21.92 -9.62
C ARG A 51 -5.25 -21.42 -8.18
N GLN A 52 -4.10 -21.57 -7.52
CA GLN A 52 -3.87 -21.04 -6.19
C GLN A 52 -3.92 -19.51 -6.19
N LEU A 53 -3.24 -18.85 -7.13
CA LEU A 53 -3.27 -17.38 -7.28
C LEU A 53 -4.68 -16.85 -7.53
N LYS A 54 -5.47 -17.52 -8.38
CA LYS A 54 -6.88 -17.16 -8.61
C LYS A 54 -7.75 -17.27 -7.34
N ARG A 55 -7.58 -18.35 -6.57
CA ARG A 55 -8.31 -18.53 -5.30
C ARG A 55 -7.93 -17.45 -4.30
N MET A 56 -6.63 -17.15 -4.20
CA MET A 56 -6.11 -16.13 -3.31
C MET A 56 -6.65 -14.75 -3.69
N ASN A 57 -6.60 -14.38 -4.98
CA ASN A 57 -7.22 -13.14 -5.47
C ASN A 57 -8.70 -13.03 -5.08
N ARG A 58 -9.49 -14.10 -5.29
CA ARG A 58 -10.90 -14.10 -4.90
C ARG A 58 -11.09 -13.88 -3.40
N GLN A 59 -10.31 -14.56 -2.56
CA GLN A 59 -10.36 -14.39 -1.12
C GLN A 59 -10.05 -12.93 -0.72
N TYR A 60 -9.07 -12.29 -1.36
CA TYR A 60 -8.76 -10.89 -1.10
C TYR A 60 -9.84 -9.94 -1.59
N THR A 61 -10.49 -10.22 -2.73
CA THR A 61 -11.67 -9.46 -3.17
C THR A 61 -12.80 -9.55 -2.15
N ASP A 62 -13.13 -10.76 -1.68
CA ASP A 62 -14.18 -10.97 -0.68
C ASP A 62 -13.82 -10.25 0.64
N SER A 63 -12.54 -10.31 1.02
CA SER A 63 -12.00 -9.63 2.21
C SER A 63 -12.05 -8.10 2.07
N LEU A 64 -11.82 -7.56 0.87
CA LEU A 64 -11.91 -6.12 0.61
C LEU A 64 -13.35 -5.63 0.74
N THR A 65 -14.32 -6.39 0.24
CA THR A 65 -15.75 -6.09 0.43
C THR A 65 -16.11 -6.06 1.91
N TYR A 66 -15.69 -7.07 2.68
CA TYR A 66 -15.90 -7.09 4.12
C TYR A 66 -15.25 -5.88 4.83
N LYS A 67 -14.01 -5.52 4.46
CA LYS A 67 -13.32 -4.35 5.01
C LYS A 67 -14.03 -3.04 4.66
N ALA A 68 -14.63 -2.93 3.47
CA ALA A 68 -15.44 -1.79 3.07
C ALA A 68 -16.63 -1.59 4.00
N GLU A 69 -17.40 -2.66 4.23
CA GLU A 69 -18.57 -2.62 5.11
C GLU A 69 -18.16 -2.33 6.56
N TYR A 70 -17.10 -2.98 7.04
CA TYR A 70 -16.61 -2.81 8.40
C TYR A 70 -16.09 -1.39 8.67
N TYR A 71 -15.21 -0.86 7.82
CA TYR A 71 -14.70 0.50 8.01
C TYR A 71 -15.79 1.55 7.82
N GLN A 72 -16.76 1.34 6.92
CA GLN A 72 -17.90 2.23 6.79
C GLN A 72 -18.74 2.26 8.07
N TYR A 73 -18.99 1.10 8.66
CA TYR A 73 -19.70 1.01 9.94
C TYR A 73 -18.93 1.73 11.06
N MET A 74 -17.64 1.42 11.23
CA MET A 74 -16.81 2.05 12.27
C MET A 74 -16.73 3.58 12.11
N LEU A 75 -16.58 4.07 10.86
CA LEU A 75 -16.53 5.50 10.60
C LEU A 75 -17.83 6.19 11.00
N LEU A 76 -18.98 5.59 10.68
CA LEU A 76 -20.27 6.18 11.03
C LEU A 76 -20.50 6.19 12.54
N GLU A 77 -20.10 5.12 13.24
CA GLU A 77 -20.18 5.04 14.71
C GLU A 77 -19.29 6.10 15.39
N ASP A 78 -18.04 6.23 14.95
CA ASP A 78 -17.13 7.25 15.48
C ASP A 78 -17.59 8.68 15.14
N LEU A 79 -18.18 8.88 13.97
CA LEU A 79 -18.69 10.18 13.55
C LEU A 79 -19.91 10.60 14.38
N ASP A 80 -20.86 9.69 14.61
CA ASP A 80 -22.08 9.98 15.38
C ASP A 80 -21.75 10.36 16.84
N THR A 81 -20.71 9.72 17.39
CA THR A 81 -20.22 9.94 18.74
C THR A 81 -19.10 10.99 18.86
N ARG A 82 -18.55 11.48 17.73
CA ARG A 82 -17.39 12.39 17.67
C ARG A 82 -16.18 11.83 18.43
N ASN A 83 -15.87 10.55 18.18
CA ASN A 83 -14.88 9.80 18.93
C ASN A 83 -13.43 10.12 18.51
N PHE A 84 -12.91 11.27 18.95
CA PHE A 84 -11.52 11.68 18.70
C PHE A 84 -10.49 10.71 19.32
N GLU A 85 -10.87 9.96 20.36
CA GLU A 85 -9.98 8.96 20.98
C GLU A 85 -9.67 7.80 20.01
N ASN A 86 -10.55 7.53 19.05
CA ASN A 86 -10.36 6.44 18.09
C ASN A 86 -9.45 6.81 16.90
N LEU A 87 -8.98 8.06 16.79
CA LEU A 87 -8.03 8.47 15.75
C LEU A 87 -6.77 7.57 15.74
N GLY A 88 -6.30 7.15 16.92
CA GLY A 88 -5.16 6.23 17.05
C GLY A 88 -5.41 4.85 16.44
N TRP A 89 -6.64 4.34 16.50
CA TRP A 89 -7.00 3.09 15.85
C TRP A 89 -6.98 3.22 14.33
N TRP A 90 -7.53 4.31 13.78
CA TRP A 90 -7.47 4.59 12.35
C TRP A 90 -6.04 4.72 11.84
N GLN A 91 -5.18 5.41 12.59
CA GLN A 91 -3.75 5.49 12.29
C GLN A 91 -3.09 4.11 12.28
N TYR A 92 -3.39 3.28 13.27
CA TYR A 92 -2.88 1.91 13.32
C TYR A 92 -3.31 1.09 12.10
N GLN A 93 -4.59 1.19 11.68
CA GLN A 93 -5.07 0.50 10.49
C GLN A 93 -4.34 0.97 9.23
N TYR A 94 -4.21 2.28 9.03
CA TYR A 94 -3.50 2.85 7.87
C TYR A 94 -2.03 2.41 7.86
N ASN A 95 -1.32 2.57 8.98
CA ASN A 95 0.10 2.22 9.09
C ASN A 95 0.36 0.74 8.81
N TYR A 96 -0.55 -0.15 9.22
CA TYR A 96 -0.44 -1.57 8.90
C TYR A 96 -0.38 -1.80 7.39
N TYR A 97 -1.34 -1.27 6.62
CA TYR A 97 -1.34 -1.45 5.16
C TYR A 97 -0.23 -0.67 4.47
N ASN A 98 0.12 0.52 4.97
CA ASN A 98 1.22 1.30 4.41
C ASN A 98 2.56 0.57 4.56
N SER A 99 2.83 -0.01 5.74
CA SER A 99 4.05 -0.80 5.96
C SER A 99 4.17 -2.02 5.03
N VAL A 100 3.04 -2.63 4.66
CA VAL A 100 3.01 -3.74 3.68
C VAL A 100 3.43 -3.26 2.29
N ILE A 101 3.07 -2.03 1.92
CA ILE A 101 3.42 -1.41 0.64
C ILE A 101 4.88 -0.99 0.63
N GLU A 102 5.36 -0.34 1.70
CA GLU A 102 6.74 0.14 1.82
C GLU A 102 7.76 -1.01 1.90
N SER A 103 7.39 -2.13 2.52
CA SER A 103 8.26 -3.30 2.66
C SER A 103 8.31 -4.16 1.38
N ALA A 104 7.61 -3.78 0.31
CA ALA A 104 7.53 -4.56 -0.91
C ALA A 104 8.84 -4.47 -1.72
N PRO A 105 9.57 -5.58 -1.96
CA PRO A 105 10.78 -5.55 -2.79
C PRO A 105 10.46 -5.20 -4.24
N GLU A 106 11.40 -4.65 -5.00
CA GLU A 106 11.18 -4.31 -6.43
C GLU A 106 10.72 -5.52 -7.28
N ASN A 107 11.21 -6.71 -6.97
CA ASN A 107 10.87 -7.96 -7.67
C ASN A 107 9.92 -8.83 -6.84
N LEU A 108 8.62 -8.48 -6.87
CA LEU A 108 7.58 -9.20 -6.15
C LEU A 108 7.24 -10.55 -6.82
N SER A 109 7.15 -11.59 -6.00
CA SER A 109 6.48 -12.83 -6.43
C SER A 109 5.00 -12.55 -6.77
N ALA A 110 4.40 -13.39 -7.60
CA ALA A 110 2.97 -13.26 -7.96
C ALA A 110 2.05 -13.24 -6.73
N LYS A 111 2.43 -13.91 -5.63
CA LYS A 111 1.68 -13.86 -4.38
C LYS A 111 1.83 -12.51 -3.68
N ALA A 112 3.06 -12.01 -3.59
CA ALA A 112 3.35 -10.74 -2.95
C ALA A 112 2.68 -9.56 -3.69
N LEU A 113 2.60 -9.61 -5.03
CA LEU A 113 1.83 -8.64 -5.83
C LEU A 113 0.34 -8.59 -5.47
N ILE A 114 -0.26 -9.72 -5.10
CA ILE A 114 -1.66 -9.76 -4.71
C ILE A 114 -1.86 -9.11 -3.33
N VAL A 115 -0.93 -9.36 -2.40
CA VAL A 115 -0.95 -8.76 -1.05
C VAL A 115 -0.72 -7.25 -1.12
N ASP A 116 0.28 -6.80 -1.88
CA ASP A 116 0.56 -5.39 -2.13
C ASP A 116 -0.66 -4.66 -2.72
N ARG A 117 -1.27 -5.25 -3.77
CA ARG A 117 -2.48 -4.69 -4.37
C ARG A 117 -3.64 -4.62 -3.40
N PHE A 118 -3.81 -5.65 -2.57
CA PHE A 118 -4.85 -5.64 -1.53
C PHE A 118 -4.63 -4.50 -0.54
N ALA A 119 -3.41 -4.32 -0.01
CA ALA A 119 -3.09 -3.23 0.89
C ALA A 119 -3.36 -1.85 0.27
N LYS A 120 -2.91 -1.63 -0.98
CA LYS A 120 -3.20 -0.41 -1.74
C LYS A 120 -4.70 -0.16 -1.89
N ASN A 121 -5.46 -1.20 -2.23
CA ASN A 121 -6.91 -1.09 -2.38
C ASN A 121 -7.61 -0.76 -1.06
N VAL A 122 -7.10 -1.25 0.08
CA VAL A 122 -7.65 -0.89 1.39
C VAL A 122 -7.38 0.57 1.73
N ILE A 123 -6.18 1.10 1.45
CA ILE A 123 -5.90 2.54 1.64
C ILE A 123 -6.81 3.38 0.74
N VAL A 124 -6.93 3.04 -0.55
CA VAL A 124 -7.83 3.74 -1.48
C VAL A 124 -9.27 3.70 -1.00
N LEU A 125 -9.73 2.55 -0.48
CA LEU A 125 -11.04 2.41 0.14
C LEU A 125 -11.21 3.42 1.30
N MET A 126 -10.29 3.45 2.26
CA MET A 126 -10.36 4.35 3.42
C MET A 126 -10.45 5.82 3.00
N VAL A 127 -9.57 6.24 2.08
CA VAL A 127 -9.56 7.61 1.53
C VAL A 127 -10.87 7.94 0.82
N SER A 128 -11.35 7.06 -0.06
CA SER A 128 -12.57 7.30 -0.84
C SER A 128 -13.83 7.36 0.02
N MET A 129 -13.89 6.54 1.06
CA MET A 129 -14.98 6.52 2.03
C MET A 129 -15.00 7.82 2.85
N LEU A 130 -13.85 8.21 3.41
CA LEU A 130 -13.72 9.44 4.19
C LEU A 130 -14.06 10.68 3.38
N ARG A 131 -13.57 10.76 2.14
CA ARG A 131 -13.92 11.85 1.23
C ARG A 131 -15.42 11.97 1.03
N ARG A 132 -16.12 10.86 0.79
CA ARG A 132 -17.58 10.86 0.58
C ARG A 132 -18.32 11.37 1.81
N VAL A 133 -17.96 10.89 2.99
CA VAL A 133 -18.61 11.28 4.25
C VAL A 133 -18.31 12.74 4.58
N TYR A 134 -17.06 13.18 4.37
CA TYR A 134 -16.67 14.58 4.49
C TYR A 134 -17.47 15.49 3.56
N ASP A 135 -17.61 15.13 2.28
CA ASP A 135 -18.36 15.93 1.32
C ASP A 135 -19.84 16.08 1.74
N ILE A 136 -20.43 15.06 2.35
CA ILE A 136 -21.79 15.13 2.89
C ILE A 136 -21.87 16.11 4.08
N GLU A 137 -20.97 15.95 5.06
CA GLU A 137 -20.98 16.76 6.28
C GLU A 137 -20.60 18.22 6.04
N ALA A 138 -19.56 18.46 5.24
CA ALA A 138 -19.06 19.79 4.92
C ALA A 138 -20.05 20.62 4.08
N ASN A 139 -20.89 19.96 3.27
CA ASN A 139 -21.92 20.63 2.46
C ASN A 139 -23.26 20.81 3.17
N ARG A 140 -23.38 20.39 4.45
CA ARG A 140 -24.58 20.70 5.24
C ARG A 140 -24.79 22.22 5.35
N PRO A 141 -26.05 22.70 5.38
CA PRO A 141 -26.36 24.10 5.62
C PRO A 141 -25.70 24.59 6.91
N ALA A 142 -25.14 25.81 6.91
CA ALA A 142 -24.40 26.35 8.04
C ALA A 142 -25.18 26.31 9.37
N ALA A 143 -26.51 26.45 9.32
CA ALA A 143 -27.38 26.40 10.49
C ALA A 143 -27.44 25.03 11.21
N ILE A 144 -27.11 23.94 10.51
CA ILE A 144 -27.17 22.57 11.05
C ILE A 144 -25.84 21.81 10.86
N ARG A 145 -24.79 22.52 10.46
CA ARG A 145 -23.48 21.91 10.22
C ARG A 145 -22.80 21.64 11.55
N ASP A 146 -22.41 20.39 11.74
CA ASP A 146 -21.65 19.97 12.90
C ASP A 146 -20.15 20.18 12.64
N ILE A 147 -19.60 21.27 13.19
CA ILE A 147 -18.18 21.62 12.99
C ILE A 147 -17.25 20.58 13.65
N PRO A 148 -17.46 20.12 14.90
CA PRO A 148 -16.71 19.00 15.45
C PRO A 148 -16.65 17.76 14.55
N ALA A 149 -17.77 17.37 13.94
CA ALA A 149 -17.81 16.25 13.00
C ALA A 149 -16.96 16.51 11.74
N VAL A 150 -17.02 17.72 11.17
CA VAL A 150 -16.18 18.13 10.04
C VAL A 150 -14.70 18.09 10.41
N VAL A 151 -14.34 18.61 11.59
CA VAL A 151 -12.95 18.59 12.08
C VAL A 151 -12.46 17.16 12.27
N PHE A 152 -13.25 16.30 12.89
CA PHE A 152 -12.93 14.87 13.04
C PHE A 152 -12.62 14.19 11.69
N LEU A 153 -13.46 14.43 10.67
CA LEU A 153 -13.25 13.86 9.33
C LEU A 153 -12.00 14.42 8.65
N LEU A 154 -11.67 15.71 8.86
CA LEU A 154 -10.44 16.30 8.35
C LEU A 154 -9.20 15.70 9.01
N MET A 155 -9.22 15.52 10.33
CA MET A 155 -8.15 14.83 11.07
C MET A 155 -7.99 13.37 10.61
N LEU A 156 -9.08 12.67 10.31
CA LEU A 156 -8.98 11.33 9.71
C LEU A 156 -8.38 11.36 8.30
N ARG A 157 -8.68 12.38 7.50
CA ARG A 157 -8.09 12.53 6.16
C ARG A 157 -6.59 12.71 6.21
N THR A 158 -6.06 13.50 7.15
CA THR A 158 -4.60 13.65 7.32
C THR A 158 -3.94 12.33 7.73
N ILE A 159 -4.63 11.49 8.49
CA ILE A 159 -4.14 10.16 8.90
C ILE A 159 -4.05 9.20 7.71
N VAL A 160 -5.12 9.10 6.90
CA VAL A 160 -5.19 8.09 5.81
C VAL A 160 -4.60 8.59 4.49
N HIS A 161 -4.34 9.89 4.39
CA HIS A 161 -3.80 10.56 3.22
C HIS A 161 -2.91 11.73 3.67
N PRO A 162 -1.66 11.45 4.12
CA PRO A 162 -0.75 12.47 4.66
C PRO A 162 -0.39 13.60 3.68
N GLU A 163 -0.53 13.36 2.37
CA GLU A 163 -0.33 14.35 1.31
C GLU A 163 -1.57 15.23 1.07
N ASP A 164 -2.66 15.06 1.83
CA ASP A 164 -3.87 15.88 1.76
C ASP A 164 -3.69 17.22 2.46
N TYR A 165 -2.79 18.07 1.96
CA TYR A 165 -2.48 19.36 2.59
C TYR A 165 -3.73 20.24 2.81
N VAL A 166 -4.75 20.11 1.96
CA VAL A 166 -6.03 20.82 2.14
C VAL A 166 -6.70 20.43 3.46
N ALA A 167 -6.62 19.15 3.86
CA ALA A 167 -7.17 18.70 5.13
C ALA A 167 -6.42 19.33 6.31
N TYR A 168 -5.09 19.32 6.31
CA TYR A 168 -4.27 19.97 7.35
C TYR A 168 -4.59 21.45 7.49
N LEU A 169 -4.57 22.20 6.37
CA LEU A 169 -4.86 23.63 6.34
C LEU A 169 -6.26 23.95 6.92
N ALA A 170 -7.24 23.10 6.62
CA ALA A 170 -8.58 23.22 7.17
C ALA A 170 -8.62 22.94 8.68
N VAL A 171 -7.93 21.90 9.17
CA VAL A 171 -7.82 21.63 10.61
C VAL A 171 -7.17 22.80 11.33
N ILE A 172 -6.05 23.32 10.81
CA ILE A 172 -5.34 24.48 11.39
C ILE A 172 -6.29 25.67 11.52
N SER A 173 -7.05 25.98 10.46
CA SER A 173 -8.02 27.09 10.48
C SER A 173 -9.16 26.84 11.47
N TYR A 174 -9.76 25.65 11.49
CA TYR A 174 -10.86 25.32 12.40
C TYR A 174 -10.42 25.34 13.87
N SER A 175 -9.28 24.74 14.18
CA SER A 175 -8.72 24.73 15.53
C SER A 175 -8.36 26.14 16.00
N SER A 176 -7.76 26.96 15.12
CA SER A 176 -7.48 28.38 15.45
C SER A 176 -8.75 29.18 15.72
N LYS A 177 -9.80 28.96 14.92
CA LYS A 177 -11.12 29.58 15.13
C LYS A 177 -11.74 29.21 16.48
N MET A 178 -11.47 28.00 16.96
CA MET A 178 -11.92 27.49 18.26
C MET A 178 -10.95 27.83 19.41
N GLU A 179 -9.92 28.65 19.13
CA GLU A 179 -8.85 28.99 20.08
C GLU A 179 -8.06 27.77 20.62
N ASP A 180 -8.16 26.62 19.95
CA ASP A 180 -7.36 25.44 20.22
C ASP A 180 -6.04 25.52 19.47
N TYR A 181 -5.19 26.45 19.92
CA TYR A 181 -3.89 26.69 19.32
C TYR A 181 -2.92 25.50 19.49
N GLY A 182 -3.12 24.67 20.52
CA GLY A 182 -2.32 23.45 20.71
C GLY A 182 -2.53 22.48 19.55
N THR A 183 -3.79 22.19 19.21
CA THR A 183 -4.09 21.37 18.04
C THR A 183 -3.66 22.06 16.75
N ALA A 184 -3.86 23.37 16.61
CA ALA A 184 -3.45 24.08 15.41
C ALA A 184 -1.92 24.00 15.17
N LEU A 185 -1.11 24.20 16.21
CA LEU A 185 0.35 24.08 16.15
C LEU A 185 0.79 22.64 15.81
N PHE A 186 0.16 21.64 16.43
CA PHE A 186 0.42 20.23 16.10
C PHE A 186 0.19 19.94 14.61
N TYR A 187 -0.92 20.44 14.05
CA TYR A 187 -1.20 20.24 12.63
C TYR A 187 -0.35 21.11 11.69
N VAL A 188 0.18 22.25 12.16
CA VAL A 188 1.22 22.99 11.41
C VAL A 188 2.50 22.16 11.35
N GLU A 189 2.97 21.61 12.46
CA GLU A 189 4.16 20.76 12.49
C GLU A 189 3.97 19.55 11.58
N ALA A 190 2.89 18.80 11.75
CA ALA A 190 2.59 17.63 10.93
C ALA A 190 2.48 17.97 9.43
N LEU A 191 1.92 19.14 9.07
CA LEU A 191 1.87 19.62 7.68
C LEU A 191 3.27 19.84 7.10
N LEU A 192 4.16 20.45 7.88
CA LEU A 192 5.54 20.73 7.47
C LEU A 192 6.39 19.45 7.41
N GLU A 193 6.20 18.52 8.34
CA GLU A 193 6.84 17.19 8.32
C GLU A 193 6.50 16.42 7.03
N ASN A 194 5.27 16.56 6.53
CA ASN A 194 4.83 15.96 5.26
C ASN A 194 5.26 16.77 4.01
N GLY A 195 6.17 17.75 4.15
CA GLY A 195 6.84 18.41 3.02
C GLY A 195 6.11 19.62 2.43
N TYR A 196 5.11 20.19 3.12
CA TYR A 196 4.43 21.40 2.66
C TYR A 196 5.32 22.64 2.77
N THR A 197 5.38 23.45 1.70
CA THR A 197 6.33 24.59 1.59
C THR A 197 5.69 25.92 1.17
N ASP A 198 4.39 25.92 0.84
CA ASP A 198 3.68 27.12 0.37
C ASP A 198 3.31 28.04 1.54
N LEU A 199 4.23 28.94 1.85
CA LEU A 199 4.05 29.93 2.92
C LEU A 199 2.99 30.99 2.62
N ASP A 200 2.73 31.28 1.35
CA ASP A 200 1.74 32.30 1.00
C ASP A 200 0.35 31.81 1.37
N THR A 201 0.04 30.55 1.03
CA THR A 201 -1.20 29.91 1.43
C THR A 201 -1.29 29.74 2.95
N LEU A 202 -0.22 29.28 3.61
CA LEU A 202 -0.20 29.11 5.07
C LEU A 202 -0.38 30.45 5.81
N GLY A 203 0.27 31.50 5.31
CA GLY A 203 0.19 32.86 5.83
C GLY A 203 -1.14 33.54 5.56
N ALA A 204 -1.88 33.13 4.54
CA ALA A 204 -3.19 33.67 4.21
C ALA A 204 -4.37 32.90 4.83
N LEU A 205 -4.10 31.87 5.67
CA LEU A 205 -5.16 31.05 6.24
C LEU A 205 -6.18 31.87 7.06
N PRO A 206 -7.48 31.60 6.90
CA PRO A 206 -8.50 32.29 7.69
C PRO A 206 -8.43 31.87 9.16
N GLU A 207 -8.75 32.81 10.04
CA GLU A 207 -8.83 32.61 11.51
C GLU A 207 -7.48 32.25 12.19
N THR A 208 -6.34 32.38 11.51
CA THR A 208 -5.00 32.04 12.07
C THR A 208 -4.19 33.26 12.50
N GLY A 209 -4.79 34.46 12.55
CA GLY A 209 -4.06 35.70 12.86
C GLY A 209 -3.29 35.65 14.18
N LEU A 210 -3.92 35.11 15.22
CA LEU A 210 -3.29 34.93 16.54
C LEU A 210 -2.29 33.79 16.56
N LEU A 211 -2.59 32.67 15.89
CA LEU A 211 -1.65 31.54 15.76
C LEU A 211 -0.32 32.00 15.15
N ARG A 212 -0.37 32.82 14.09
CA ARG A 212 0.83 33.24 13.34
C ARG A 212 1.78 34.16 14.10
N ILE A 213 1.29 34.86 15.14
CA ILE A 213 2.16 35.70 15.98
C ILE A 213 2.75 34.94 17.17
N MET A 214 2.37 33.68 17.37
CA MET A 214 2.91 32.85 18.45
C MET A 214 4.37 32.49 18.15
N PRO A 215 5.28 32.57 19.15
CA PRO A 215 6.67 32.15 18.98
C PRO A 215 6.82 30.71 18.50
N GLU A 216 5.93 29.81 18.95
CA GLU A 216 5.93 28.39 18.61
C GLU A 216 5.66 28.17 17.12
N TYR A 217 4.71 28.92 16.54
CA TYR A 217 4.43 28.85 15.12
C TYR A 217 5.67 29.25 14.30
N GLN A 218 6.35 30.30 14.75
CA GLN A 218 7.56 30.76 14.09
C GLN A 218 8.71 29.75 14.21
N ALA A 219 8.89 29.16 15.38
CA ALA A 219 9.91 28.13 15.60
C ALA A 219 9.72 26.94 14.63
N LEU A 220 8.47 26.54 14.35
CA LEU A 220 8.18 25.49 13.37
C LEU A 220 8.62 25.89 11.95
N LEU A 221 8.34 27.11 11.51
CA LEU A 221 8.78 27.59 10.19
C LEU A 221 10.32 27.64 10.08
N GLU A 222 11.02 27.98 11.15
CA GLU A 222 12.48 27.98 11.18
C GLU A 222 13.06 26.57 11.07
N VAL A 223 12.52 25.63 11.85
CA VAL A 223 12.98 24.23 11.89
C VAL A 223 12.79 23.55 10.53
N TYR A 224 11.60 23.67 9.93
CA TYR A 224 11.26 22.90 8.74
C TYR A 224 11.54 23.62 7.41
N LEU A 225 11.50 24.96 7.39
CA LEU A 225 11.65 25.75 6.16
C LEU A 225 12.87 26.66 6.14
N ASN A 226 13.67 26.70 7.21
CA ASN A 226 14.78 27.63 7.40
C ASN A 226 14.37 29.12 7.27
N LYS A 227 13.13 29.47 7.63
CA LYS A 227 12.59 30.83 7.47
C LYS A 227 12.13 31.43 8.81
N GLY A 228 12.79 32.52 9.21
CA GLY A 228 12.51 33.34 10.40
C GLY A 228 11.29 34.28 10.27
N LEU A 229 10.91 34.96 11.36
CA LEU A 229 9.68 35.75 11.63
C LEU A 229 9.19 36.69 10.50
N TYR A 230 10.05 36.99 9.52
CA TYR A 230 9.79 37.85 8.37
C TYR A 230 10.46 37.39 7.06
N GLY A 231 10.87 36.11 6.96
CA GLY A 231 11.68 35.63 5.83
C GLY A 231 13.12 36.16 5.82
N ILE A 232 13.56 36.77 6.92
CA ILE A 232 14.91 37.31 7.11
C ILE A 232 15.64 36.37 8.07
N ARG A 233 16.61 35.60 7.57
CA ARG A 233 17.79 35.26 8.38
C ARG A 233 18.63 36.53 8.43
N GLU A 234 19.10 36.93 9.60
CA GLU A 234 20.38 37.65 9.64
C GLU A 234 21.38 36.72 8.96
N GLU A 235 21.71 37.04 7.69
CA GLU A 235 22.72 36.33 6.94
C GLU A 235 24.04 36.45 7.70
N ASP A 236 24.54 35.29 8.15
CA ASP A 236 25.93 34.91 8.28
C ASP A 236 26.93 36.09 8.30
N SER A 237 27.17 36.65 9.50
CA SER A 237 28.37 37.42 9.82
C SER A 237 29.46 36.52 10.40
#